data_AF-A0A1B6AWH3-F1
#
_entry.id   AF-A0A1B6AWH3-F1
#
_cell.length_a   1.000
_cell.length_b   1.000
_cell.length_c   1.000
_cell.angle_alpha   90.00
_cell.angle_beta   90.00
_cell.angle_gamma   90.00
#
_symmetry.space_group_name_H-M   'P 1'
#
loop_
_entity.id
_entity.type
_entity.pdbx_description
1 polymer ?
#
loop_
_entity_poly.entity_id
_entity_poly.type
_entity_poly.pdbx_seq_one_letter_code
_entity_poly.pdbx_strand_id
1 'polypeptide(L)'
;MKATREHGIIDICTQLHLEILADQGYQGAGGTVITPIKRCPQTELPYKHKRSNTVHAALRTPVERTTSRIKQRRIFRHARISPNRLTSVATAILTLMIYTSKRLLALRCPHLA
;
A
#
# COMPACT_ATOMS: atom_id res chain seq x y z
N MET A 1 -14.01 -4.33 1.67
CA MET A 1 -14.28 -5.53 2.50
C MET A 1 -15.11 -6.60 1.79
N LYS A 2 -16.31 -6.30 1.25
CA LYS A 2 -17.19 -7.33 0.66
C LYS A 2 -16.48 -8.19 -0.41
N ALA A 3 -15.92 -7.56 -1.43
CA ALA A 3 -15.18 -8.26 -2.49
C ALA A 3 -13.94 -9.02 -1.98
N THR A 4 -13.19 -8.43 -1.03
CA THR A 4 -12.01 -9.08 -0.44
C THR A 4 -12.37 -10.38 0.29
N ARG A 5 -13.49 -10.38 1.02
CA ARG A 5 -14.02 -11.57 1.71
C ARG A 5 -14.60 -12.56 0.71
N GLU A 6 -15.37 -12.08 -0.27
CA GLU A 6 -15.97 -12.91 -1.32
C GLU A 6 -14.92 -13.70 -2.11
N HIS A 7 -13.76 -13.09 -2.38
CA HIS A 7 -12.67 -13.75 -3.07
C HIS A 7 -11.66 -14.44 -2.14
N GLY A 8 -11.93 -14.53 -0.84
CA GLY A 8 -11.06 -15.24 0.12
C GLY A 8 -9.63 -14.70 0.21
N ILE A 9 -9.40 -13.44 -0.15
CA ILE A 9 -8.03 -12.89 -0.31
C ILE A 9 -7.27 -12.92 1.03
N ILE A 10 -7.97 -12.60 2.13
CA ILE A 10 -7.37 -12.59 3.48
C ILE A 10 -6.99 -14.02 3.89
N ASP A 11 -7.86 -14.99 3.61
CA ASP A 11 -7.65 -16.40 3.97
C ASP A 11 -6.48 -16.99 3.19
N ILE A 12 -6.42 -16.74 1.88
CA ILE A 12 -5.31 -17.17 1.02
C ILE A 12 -3.98 -16.59 1.51
N CYS A 13 -3.94 -15.28 1.78
CA CYS A 13 -2.71 -14.65 2.27
C CYS A 13 -2.31 -15.16 3.67
N THR A 14 -3.29 -15.48 4.51
CA THR A 14 -3.03 -16.09 5.83
C THR A 14 -2.45 -17.50 5.68
N GLN A 15 -3.03 -18.33 4.80
CA GLN A 15 -2.54 -19.67 4.50
C GLN A 15 -1.11 -19.67 3.93
N LEU A 16 -0.78 -18.64 3.14
CA LEU A 16 0.55 -18.46 2.56
C LEU A 16 1.53 -17.70 3.47
N HIS A 17 1.14 -17.35 4.70
CA HIS A 17 1.95 -16.54 5.63
C HIS A 17 2.43 -15.20 5.03
N LEU A 18 1.62 -14.58 4.18
CA LEU A 18 1.91 -13.31 3.54
C LEU A 18 1.37 -12.16 4.39
N GLU A 19 2.25 -11.35 4.96
CA GLU A 19 1.88 -10.13 5.66
C GLU A 19 1.37 -9.06 4.68
N ILE A 20 0.17 -8.53 4.94
CA ILE A 20 -0.45 -7.50 4.10
C ILE A 20 -0.61 -6.19 4.87
N LEU A 21 -0.02 -5.12 4.34
CA LEU A 21 -0.26 -3.76 4.83
C LEU A 21 -1.55 -3.18 4.25
N ALA A 22 -2.57 -2.99 5.07
CA ALA A 22 -3.87 -2.50 4.63
C ALA A 22 -4.27 -1.16 5.29
N ASP A 23 -5.22 -0.44 4.66
CA ASP A 23 -5.75 0.79 5.25
C ASP A 23 -6.62 0.53 6.49
N GLN A 24 -6.94 1.60 7.21
CA GLN A 24 -7.72 1.52 8.45
C GLN A 24 -9.12 0.93 8.24
N GLY A 25 -9.68 0.99 7.03
CA GLY A 25 -10.94 0.34 6.68
C GLY A 25 -10.86 -1.19 6.70
N TYR A 26 -9.65 -1.75 6.79
CA TYR A 26 -9.43 -3.18 6.98
C TYR A 26 -9.26 -3.61 8.43
N GLN A 27 -9.47 -2.71 9.38
CA GLN A 27 -9.40 -3.06 10.80
C GLN A 27 -10.45 -4.14 11.12
N GLY A 28 -10.01 -5.21 11.80
CA GLY A 28 -10.86 -6.38 12.06
C GLY A 28 -10.90 -7.41 10.92
N ALA A 29 -10.05 -7.28 9.90
CA ALA A 29 -9.84 -8.30 8.87
C ALA A 29 -9.37 -9.65 9.43
N GLY A 30 -8.56 -9.63 10.49
CA GLY A 30 -7.89 -10.82 11.05
C GLY A 30 -6.72 -11.31 10.18
N GLY A 31 -6.19 -12.47 10.53
CA GLY A 31 -5.11 -13.13 9.80
C GLY A 31 -3.80 -12.35 9.82
N THR A 32 -3.13 -12.29 8.67
CA THR A 32 -1.84 -11.61 8.46
C THR A 32 -1.98 -10.13 8.05
N VAL A 33 -3.18 -9.54 8.19
CA VAL A 33 -3.45 -8.15 7.80
C VAL A 33 -3.00 -7.18 8.88
N ILE A 34 -2.05 -6.32 8.53
CA ILE A 34 -1.49 -5.28 9.38
C ILE A 34 -2.14 -3.94 9.01
N THR A 35 -2.91 -3.37 9.94
CA THR A 35 -3.54 -2.05 9.81
C THR A 35 -2.93 -1.02 10.73
N PRO A 36 -3.01 0.28 10.42
CA PRO A 36 -2.58 1.32 11.35
C PRO A 36 -3.38 1.26 12.66
N ILE A 37 -2.71 1.61 13.76
CA ILE A 37 -3.27 1.57 15.11
C ILE A 37 -4.17 2.79 15.30
N LYS A 38 -5.45 2.54 15.60
CA LYS A 38 -6.43 3.59 15.86
C LYS A 38 -6.22 4.21 17.23
N ARG A 39 -6.42 5.52 17.32
CA ARG A 39 -6.45 6.27 18.58
C ARG A 39 -7.76 5.98 19.33
N CYS A 40 -7.71 5.77 20.65
CA CYS A 40 -8.93 5.71 21.45
C CYS A 40 -9.64 7.07 21.47
N PRO A 41 -10.97 7.11 21.61
CA PRO A 41 -11.69 8.37 21.81
C PRO A 41 -11.10 9.15 22.99
N GLN A 42 -10.96 10.46 22.84
CA GLN A 42 -10.50 11.39 23.90
C GLN A 42 -9.07 11.17 24.44
N THR A 43 -8.28 10.26 23.88
CA THR A 43 -6.87 10.09 24.26
C THR A 43 -5.94 10.44 23.12
N GLU A 44 -4.69 10.78 23.43
CA GLU A 44 -3.63 10.80 22.42
C GLU A 44 -3.18 9.40 22.04
N LEU A 45 -2.63 9.25 20.82
CA LEU A 45 -1.98 8.01 20.41
C LEU A 45 -0.56 7.99 21.01
N PRO A 46 -0.19 6.97 21.80
CA PRO A 46 1.16 6.85 22.36
C PRO A 46 2.25 6.96 21.29
N TYR A 47 3.40 7.55 21.64
CA TYR A 47 4.49 7.80 20.71
C TYR A 47 4.93 6.55 19.93
N LYS A 48 5.02 5.39 20.60
CA LYS A 48 5.35 4.11 19.97
C LYS A 48 4.39 3.73 18.83
N HIS A 49 3.09 3.99 19.01
CA HIS A 49 2.06 3.70 18.02
C HIS A 49 2.04 4.75 16.90
N LYS A 50 2.32 6.03 17.22
CA LYS A 50 2.58 7.07 16.22
C LYS A 50 3.74 6.64 15.30
N ARG A 51 4.87 6.20 15.86
CA ARG A 51 6.04 5.74 15.08
C ARG A 51 5.72 4.52 14.21
N SER A 52 5.01 3.52 14.75
CA SER A 52 4.54 2.36 13.97
C SER A 52 3.65 2.77 12.80
N ASN A 53 2.68 3.66 13.04
CA ASN A 53 1.82 4.18 11.98
C ASN A 53 2.59 5.00 10.94
N THR A 54 3.63 5.75 11.33
CA THR A 54 4.50 6.46 10.38
C THR A 54 5.22 5.49 9.46
N VAL A 55 5.79 4.40 10.00
CA VAL A 55 6.44 3.36 9.18
C VAL A 55 5.42 2.68 8.26
N HIS A 56 4.26 2.31 8.79
CA HIS A 56 3.17 1.72 8.02
C HIS A 56 2.74 2.62 6.85
N ALA A 57 2.52 3.90 7.10
CA ALA A 57 2.19 4.88 6.07
C ALA A 57 3.32 5.04 5.05
N ALA A 58 4.58 5.09 5.49
CA ALA A 58 5.74 5.20 4.61
C ALA A 58 5.85 4.00 3.65
N LEU A 59 5.59 2.77 4.14
CA LEU A 59 5.60 1.57 3.32
C LEU A 59 4.44 1.54 2.31
N ARG A 60 3.27 2.10 2.66
CA ARG A 60 2.10 2.15 1.76
C ARG A 60 2.15 3.30 0.75
N THR A 61 2.85 4.38 1.08
CA THR A 61 2.93 5.61 0.28
C THR A 61 3.28 5.36 -1.20
N PRO A 62 4.28 4.52 -1.56
CA PRO A 62 4.62 4.28 -2.97
C PRO A 62 3.46 3.65 -3.76
N VAL A 63 2.76 2.67 -3.16
CA VAL A 63 1.62 2.00 -3.79
C VAL A 63 0.48 2.97 -3.98
N GLU A 64 0.08 3.68 -2.92
CA GLU A 64 -1.04 4.64 -2.97
C GLU A 64 -0.77 5.76 -4.00
N ARG A 65 0.45 6.30 -4.01
CA ARG A 65 0.86 7.32 -4.98
C ARG A 65 0.81 6.77 -6.40
N THR A 66 1.24 5.53 -6.60
CA THR A 66 1.20 4.86 -7.91
C THR A 66 -0.23 4.68 -8.38
N THR A 67 -1.10 4.13 -7.55
CA THR A 67 -2.52 3.94 -7.86
C THR A 67 -3.20 5.28 -8.15
N SER A 68 -2.90 6.34 -7.39
CA SER A 68 -3.42 7.68 -7.67
C SER A 68 -2.99 8.19 -9.05
N ARG A 69 -1.71 8.02 -9.43
CA ARG A 69 -1.22 8.42 -10.76
C ARG A 69 -1.87 7.62 -11.87
N ILE A 70 -2.00 6.31 -11.71
CA ILE A 70 -2.68 5.44 -12.69
C ILE A 70 -4.11 5.94 -12.93
N LYS A 71 -4.89 6.19 -11.85
CA LYS A 71 -6.27 6.69 -11.93
C LYS A 71 -6.39 8.05 -12.63
N GLN A 72 -5.39 8.92 -12.50
CA GLN A 72 -5.38 10.24 -13.14
C GLN A 72 -5.04 10.20 -14.65
N ARG A 73 -4.45 9.11 -15.17
CA ARG A 73 -4.05 9.03 -16.59
C ARG A 73 -5.19 8.53 -17.46
N ARG A 74 -5.54 9.31 -18.49
CA ARG A 74 -6.64 8.99 -19.43
C ARG A 74 -6.49 7.64 -20.14
N ILE A 75 -5.25 7.22 -20.38
CA ILE A 75 -4.91 5.96 -21.04
C ILE A 75 -5.44 4.75 -20.23
N PHE A 76 -5.29 4.77 -18.91
CA PHE A 76 -5.76 3.65 -18.07
C PHE A 76 -7.27 3.66 -17.84
N ARG A 77 -7.96 4.79 -18.05
CA ARG A 77 -9.42 4.87 -17.91
C ARG A 77 -10.16 4.06 -18.97
N HIS A 78 -9.55 3.83 -20.14
CA HIS A 78 -10.15 3.10 -21.26
C HIS A 78 -9.32 1.89 -21.67
N ALA A 79 -8.48 1.37 -20.78
CA ALA A 79 -7.67 0.19 -21.09
C ALA A 79 -8.58 -1.00 -21.43
N ARG A 80 -8.44 -1.55 -22.64
CA ARG A 80 -9.14 -2.76 -23.12
C ARG A 80 -8.19 -3.97 -23.22
N ILE A 81 -7.23 -4.03 -22.30
CA ILE A 81 -6.28 -5.15 -22.21
C ILE A 81 -6.73 -6.15 -21.15
N SER A 82 -6.25 -7.39 -21.23
CA SER A 82 -6.56 -8.41 -20.24
C SER A 82 -6.15 -7.97 -18.82
N PRO A 83 -6.90 -8.39 -17.77
CA PRO A 83 -6.54 -8.08 -16.38
C PRO A 83 -5.10 -8.46 -16.02
N ASN A 84 -4.63 -9.62 -16.51
CA ASN A 84 -3.24 -10.05 -16.28
C ASN A 84 -2.22 -9.06 -16.85
N ARG A 85 -2.46 -8.55 -18.08
CA ARG A 85 -1.57 -7.57 -18.70
C ARG A 85 -1.64 -6.22 -17.98
N LEU A 86 -2.83 -5.82 -17.51
CA LEU A 86 -3.00 -4.61 -16.72
C LEU A 86 -2.26 -4.71 -15.39
N THR A 87 -2.29 -5.86 -14.72
CA THR A 87 -1.51 -6.13 -13.50
C THR A 87 -0.02 -6.00 -13.75
N SER A 88 0.52 -6.61 -14.82
CA SER A 88 1.95 -6.47 -15.16
C SER A 88 2.35 -5.01 -15.42
N VAL A 89 1.50 -4.23 -16.10
CA VAL A 89 1.73 -2.80 -16.32
C VAL A 89 1.69 -2.01 -15.00
N ALA A 90 0.72 -2.29 -14.12
CA ALA A 90 0.64 -1.64 -12.81
C ALA A 90 1.88 -1.91 -11.96
N THR A 91 2.37 -3.15 -11.96
CA THR A 91 3.63 -3.55 -11.29
C THR A 91 4.83 -2.82 -11.88
N ALA A 92 4.95 -2.73 -13.20
CA ALA A 92 6.03 -2.00 -13.86
C ALA A 92 6.05 -0.51 -13.48
N ILE A 93 4.88 0.14 -13.43
CA ILE A 93 4.75 1.54 -13.01
C ILE A 93 5.13 1.69 -11.54
N LEU A 94 4.69 0.78 -10.67
CA LEU A 94 5.06 0.79 -9.25
C LEU A 94 6.58 0.68 -9.07
N THR A 95 7.22 -0.26 -9.75
CA THR A 95 8.68 -0.44 -9.72
C THR A 95 9.42 0.81 -10.18
N LEU A 96 8.98 1.41 -11.29
CA LEU A 96 9.53 2.67 -11.79
C LEU A 96 9.38 3.78 -10.75
N MET A 97 8.22 3.89 -10.10
CA MET A 97 7.98 4.90 -9.09
C MET A 97 8.82 4.72 -7.84
N ILE A 98 9.01 3.49 -7.37
CA ILE A 98 9.88 3.18 -6.24
C ILE A 98 11.32 3.56 -6.59
N TYR A 99 11.80 3.17 -7.78
CA TYR A 99 13.16 3.51 -8.23
C TYR A 99 13.35 5.03 -8.35
N THR A 100 12.44 5.74 -9.02
CA THR A 100 12.52 7.20 -9.13
C THR A 100 12.47 7.88 -7.77
N SER A 101 11.64 7.40 -6.84
CA SER A 101 11.57 7.95 -5.48
C SER A 101 12.87 7.74 -4.69
N LYS A 102 13.47 6.55 -4.76
CA LYS A 102 14.77 6.27 -4.12
C LYS A 102 15.89 7.12 -4.72
N ARG A 103 15.92 7.25 -6.05
CA ARG A 103 16.89 8.08 -6.77
C ARG A 103 16.73 9.57 -6.42
N LEU A 104 15.51 10.08 -6.36
CA LEU A 104 15.23 11.45 -5.93
C LEU A 104 15.62 11.70 -4.46
N LEU A 105 15.46 10.70 -3.59
CA LEU A 105 15.91 10.79 -2.21
C LEU A 105 17.45 10.83 -2.13
N ALA A 106 18.14 9.96 -2.87
CA ALA A 106 19.61 9.93 -2.96
C ALA A 106 20.19 11.23 -3.54
N LEU A 107 19.52 11.84 -4.52
CA LEU A 107 19.93 13.12 -5.10
C LEU A 107 19.63 14.33 -4.18
N ARG A 108 18.66 14.22 -3.26
CA ARG A 108 18.32 15.27 -2.28
C ARG A 108 19.10 15.19 -0.97
N CYS A 109 19.64 14.03 -0.63
CA CYS A 109 20.41 13.80 0.59
C CYS A 109 21.73 13.06 0.28
N PRO A 110 22.74 13.73 -0.30
CA PRO A 110 24.00 13.10 -0.69
C PRO A 110 24.90 12.70 0.50
N HIS A 111 24.55 13.05 1.74
CA HIS A 111 25.37 12.85 2.95
C HIS A 111 25.00 11.61 3.78
N LEU A 112 24.14 10.73 3.25
CA LEU A 112 23.72 9.47 3.90
C LEU A 112 24.06 8.23 3.04
N ALA A 113 25.05 8.34 2.16
CA ALA A 113 25.59 7.25 1.35
C ALA A 113 26.94 6.79 1.91
#